data_AF-A0AAJ6XYB8-F1
#
_entry.id   AF-A0AAJ6XYB8-F1
#
_cell.length_a   1.000
_cell.length_b   1.000
_cell.length_c   1.000
_cell.angle_alpha   90.00
_cell.angle_beta   90.00
_cell.angle_gamma   90.00
#
_symmetry.space_group_name_H-M   'P 1'
#
loop_
_entity.id
_entity.type
_entity.pdbx_description
1 polymer ?
#
loop_
_entity_poly.entity_id
_entity_poly.type
_entity_poly.pdbx_seq_one_letter_code
_entity_poly.pdbx_strand_id
1 'polypeptide(L)'
;MVGLWDPSSAIPLNWSEGHTWSVELDVRVNLTMQYRFILKRSAGEIVWRPGPDTTFKTWESNSSIVIAEDWENAGAQKVIEKEVINTPDLEIVVAVNVSHRGEE
;
A
#
# COMPACT_ATOMS: atom_id res chain seq x y z
N MET A 1 -3.84 -12.16 -9.69
CA MET A 1 -2.83 -12.60 -8.70
C MET A 1 -1.59 -11.75 -8.93
N VAL A 2 -1.00 -11.19 -7.88
CA VAL A 2 0.14 -10.27 -8.00
C VAL A 2 1.41 -11.07 -8.27
N GLY A 3 1.99 -10.95 -9.46
CA GLY A 3 3.35 -11.36 -9.82
C GLY A 3 3.77 -12.82 -9.61
N LEU A 4 2.96 -13.69 -9.00
CA LEU A 4 3.26 -15.10 -8.72
C LEU A 4 4.59 -15.34 -7.99
N TRP A 5 5.04 -14.40 -7.15
CA TRP A 5 6.36 -14.41 -6.50
C TRP A 5 7.57 -14.34 -7.45
N ASP A 6 7.34 -14.02 -8.73
CA ASP A 6 8.38 -13.73 -9.70
C ASP A 6 8.65 -12.21 -9.75
N PRO A 7 9.85 -11.74 -9.35
CA PRO A 7 10.22 -10.33 -9.39
C PRO A 7 10.13 -9.68 -10.77
N SER A 8 10.28 -10.45 -11.86
CA SER A 8 10.18 -9.92 -13.22
C SER A 8 8.74 -9.60 -13.63
N SER A 9 7.78 -10.22 -12.94
CA SER A 9 6.34 -10.03 -13.10
C SER A 9 5.74 -9.11 -12.03
N ALA A 10 6.58 -8.45 -11.22
CA ALA A 10 6.14 -7.55 -10.16
C ALA A 10 5.47 -6.28 -10.73
N ILE A 11 4.50 -5.76 -9.99
CA ILE A 11 3.82 -4.51 -10.34
C ILE A 11 4.69 -3.33 -9.88
N PRO A 12 5.09 -2.41 -10.77
CA PRO A 12 5.88 -1.24 -10.38
C PRO A 12 5.04 -0.26 -9.57
N LEU A 13 5.65 0.31 -8.53
CA LEU A 13 5.06 1.41 -7.77
C LEU A 13 5.61 2.74 -8.30
N ASN A 14 4.79 3.78 -8.21
CA ASN A 14 5.18 5.15 -8.50
C ASN A 14 5.73 5.80 -7.22
N TRP A 15 6.90 6.40 -7.33
CA TRP A 15 7.48 7.22 -6.27
C TRP A 15 6.88 8.62 -6.28
N SER A 16 6.67 9.18 -5.09
CA SER A 16 6.38 10.60 -4.90
C SER A 16 7.26 11.19 -3.78
N GLU A 17 7.22 12.51 -3.65
CA GLU A 17 7.89 13.22 -2.56
C GLU A 17 7.53 12.62 -1.19
N GLY A 18 8.48 12.71 -0.24
CA GLY A 18 8.34 12.08 1.08
C GLY A 18 8.58 10.58 1.10
N HIS A 19 9.25 10.02 0.08
CA HIS A 19 9.57 8.58 -0.02
C HIS A 19 8.36 7.65 -0.02
N THR A 20 7.23 8.15 -0.52
CA THR A 20 6.01 7.37 -0.65
C THR A 20 6.01 6.64 -1.98
N TRP A 21 5.74 5.34 -1.95
CA TRP A 21 5.59 4.50 -3.13
C TRP A 21 4.14 4.00 -3.19
N SER A 22 3.47 4.18 -4.32
CA SER A 22 2.05 3.83 -4.45
C SER A 22 1.70 3.26 -5.81
N VAL A 23 0.64 2.46 -5.84
CA VAL A 23 -0.01 1.97 -7.05
C VAL A 23 -1.50 1.81 -6.77
N GLU A 24 -2.33 2.10 -7.76
CA GLU A 24 -3.77 1.84 -7.71
C GLU A 24 -4.06 0.60 -8.55
N LEU A 25 -4.85 -0.34 -8.00
CA LEU A 25 -5.10 -1.64 -8.62
C LEU A 25 -6.58 -2.00 -8.51
N ASP A 26 -7.18 -2.36 -9.64
CA ASP A 26 -8.47 -3.03 -9.66
C ASP A 26 -8.31 -4.50 -9.25
N VAL A 27 -8.89 -4.85 -8.11
CA VAL A 27 -8.83 -6.20 -7.55
C VAL A 27 -10.22 -6.79 -7.40
N ARG A 28 -10.32 -8.12 -7.55
CA ARG A 28 -11.60 -8.81 -7.31
C ARG A 28 -11.97 -8.72 -5.84
N VAL A 29 -13.26 -8.52 -5.56
CA VAL A 29 -13.81 -8.58 -4.20
C VAL A 29 -13.80 -10.02 -3.66
N ASN A 30 -13.76 -10.16 -2.33
CA ASN A 30 -13.77 -11.45 -1.64
C ASN A 30 -12.61 -12.39 -2.01
N LEU A 31 -11.45 -11.82 -2.34
CA LEU A 31 -10.22 -12.54 -2.65
C LEU A 31 -9.20 -12.35 -1.51
N THR A 32 -8.59 -13.44 -1.07
CA THR A 32 -7.39 -13.38 -0.23
C THR A 32 -6.16 -13.33 -1.12
N MET A 33 -5.33 -12.30 -0.95
CA MET A 33 -4.07 -12.12 -1.66
C MET A 33 -2.92 -12.16 -0.67
N GLN A 34 -1.80 -12.72 -1.12
CA GLN A 34 -0.51 -12.62 -0.45
C GLN A 34 0.44 -11.82 -1.31
N TYR A 35 1.22 -10.95 -0.69
CA TYR A 35 2.21 -10.14 -1.37
C TYR A 35 3.34 -9.73 -0.45
N ARG A 36 4.42 -9.26 -1.08
CA ARG A 36 5.54 -8.62 -0.43
C ARG A 36 6.12 -7.58 -1.39
N PHE A 37 6.64 -6.50 -0.84
CA PHE A 37 7.35 -5.50 -1.63
C PHE A 37 8.77 -5.98 -1.98
N ILE A 38 9.22 -5.56 -3.15
CA ILE A 38 10.60 -5.73 -3.58
C ILE A 38 11.19 -4.37 -3.92
N LEU A 39 12.48 -4.20 -3.65
CA LEU A 39 13.29 -3.09 -4.13
C LEU A 39 14.16 -3.61 -5.26
N LYS A 40 13.99 -3.06 -6.46
CA LYS A 40 14.88 -3.32 -7.59
C LYS A 40 15.91 -2.18 -7.69
N ARG A 41 17.18 -2.50 -7.47
CA ARG A 41 18.28 -1.52 -7.63
C ARG A 41 18.57 -1.30 -9.11
N SER A 42 19.24 -0.20 -9.43
CA SER A 42 19.65 0.15 -10.81
C SER A 42 20.52 -0.93 -11.47
N ALA A 43 21.33 -1.65 -10.68
CA ALA A 43 22.15 -2.77 -11.14
C ALA A 43 21.34 -4.07 -11.40
N GLY A 44 20.02 -4.06 -11.17
CA GLY A 44 19.13 -5.21 -11.37
C GLY A 44 18.98 -6.13 -10.16
N GLU A 45 19.72 -5.89 -9.08
CA GLU A 45 19.57 -6.62 -7.81
C GLU A 45 18.16 -6.43 -7.23
N ILE A 46 17.58 -7.53 -6.75
CA ILE A 46 16.28 -7.55 -6.09
C ILE A 46 16.48 -7.80 -4.60
N VAL A 47 15.97 -6.89 -3.78
CA VAL A 47 15.90 -7.06 -2.33
C VAL A 47 14.43 -7.22 -1.94
N TRP A 48 14.11 -8.31 -1.27
CA TRP A 48 12.79 -8.52 -0.69
C TRP A 48 12.66 -7.73 0.60
N ARG A 49 11.47 -7.17 0.84
CA ARG A 49 11.16 -6.55 2.12
C ARG A 49 11.36 -7.57 3.26
N PRO A 50 11.99 -7.19 4.38
CA PRO A 50 12.13 -8.07 5.54
C PRO A 50 10.79 -8.45 6.17
N GLY A 51 10.80 -9.49 7.01
CA GLY A 51 9.65 -9.91 7.83
C GLY A 51 8.90 -11.14 7.28
N PRO A 52 7.61 -11.32 7.61
CA PRO A 52 6.70 -12.29 6.98
C PRO A 52 6.01 -11.72 5.73
N ASP A 53 5.30 -12.56 4.98
CA ASP A 53 4.50 -12.13 3.83
C ASP A 53 3.22 -11.45 4.31
N THR A 54 2.76 -10.42 3.58
CA THR A 54 1.49 -9.76 3.91
C THR A 54 0.35 -10.57 3.34
N THR A 55 -0.64 -10.88 4.16
CA THR A 55 -1.94 -11.41 3.71
C THR A 55 -2.99 -10.31 3.82
N PHE A 56 -3.71 -10.06 2.73
CA PHE A 56 -4.81 -9.11 2.70
C PHE A 56 -6.04 -9.74 2.04
N LYS A 57 -7.20 -9.61 2.68
CA LYS A 57 -8.47 -10.08 2.14
C LYS A 57 -9.27 -8.87 1.66
N THR A 58 -9.67 -8.88 0.40
CA THR A 58 -10.58 -7.86 -0.15
C THR A 58 -12.02 -8.15 0.28
N TRP A 59 -12.81 -7.09 0.41
CA TRP A 59 -14.26 -7.15 0.62
C TRP A 59 -14.94 -6.20 -0.35
N GLU A 60 -16.25 -6.32 -0.47
CA GLU A 60 -17.07 -5.37 -1.22
C GLU A 60 -17.16 -4.05 -0.45
N SER A 61 -16.78 -2.95 -1.10
CA SER A 61 -16.92 -1.59 -0.57
C SER A 61 -17.35 -0.66 -1.70
N ASN A 62 -18.08 0.40 -1.36
CA ASN A 62 -18.44 1.49 -2.27
C ASN A 62 -17.34 2.56 -2.36
N SER A 63 -16.20 2.33 -1.70
CA SER A 63 -15.09 3.25 -1.50
C SER A 63 -13.77 2.60 -1.96
N SER A 64 -12.76 3.43 -2.22
CA SER A 64 -11.40 2.94 -2.48
C SER A 64 -10.75 2.50 -1.18
N ILE A 65 -10.21 1.29 -1.16
CA ILE A 65 -9.47 0.77 -0.01
C ILE A 65 -7.98 1.10 -0.19
N VAL A 66 -7.42 1.85 0.75
CA VAL A 66 -5.99 2.19 0.81
C VAL A 66 -5.31 1.31 1.84
N ILE A 67 -4.27 0.61 1.41
CA ILE A 67 -3.37 -0.14 2.28
C ILE A 67 -2.05 0.64 2.36
N ALA A 68 -1.66 1.04 3.56
CA ALA A 68 -0.40 1.73 3.83
C ALA A 68 0.49 0.87 4.72
N GLU A 69 1.74 0.66 4.29
CA GLU A 69 2.72 -0.17 4.98
C GLU A 69 4.08 0.49 5.01
N ASP A 70 4.84 0.18 6.04
CA ASP A 70 6.24 0.58 6.16
C ASP A 70 7.16 -0.53 5.61
N TRP A 71 8.28 -0.12 5.01
CA TRP A 71 9.25 -1.07 4.46
C TRP A 71 9.95 -1.90 5.56
N GLU A 72 10.30 -1.28 6.67
CA GLU A 72 10.99 -1.96 7.77
C GLU A 72 10.02 -2.66 8.74
N ASN A 73 8.77 -2.21 8.78
CA ASN A 73 7.75 -2.75 9.70
C ASN A 73 6.49 -3.26 8.98
N ALA A 74 6.56 -4.49 8.47
CA ALA A 74 5.43 -5.18 7.85
C ALA A 74 4.21 -5.35 8.79
N GLY A 75 4.41 -5.33 10.12
CA GLY A 75 3.34 -5.45 11.10
C GLY A 75 2.53 -4.16 11.32
N ALA A 76 3.00 -3.02 10.83
CA ALA A 76 2.34 -1.73 10.98
C ALA A 76 1.37 -1.41 9.83
N GLN A 77 0.78 -2.43 9.19
CA GLN A 77 -0.19 -2.25 8.12
C GLN A 77 -1.39 -1.42 8.62
N LYS A 78 -1.71 -0.36 7.87
CA LYS A 78 -2.90 0.46 8.05
C LYS A 78 -3.81 0.28 6.86
N VAL A 79 -5.09 0.11 7.13
CA VAL A 79 -6.12 0.00 6.09
C VAL A 79 -7.14 1.10 6.29
N ILE A 80 -7.40 1.86 5.24
CA ILE A 80 -8.24 3.06 5.24
C ILE A 80 -9.23 2.95 4.09
N GLU A 81 -10.52 3.08 4.36
CA GLU A 81 -11.51 3.28 3.29
C GLU A 81 -11.63 4.79 3.01
N LYS A 82 -11.32 5.17 1.77
CA LYS A 82 -11.51 6.54 1.29
C LYS A 82 -12.75 6.57 0.42
N GLU A 83 -13.78 7.29 0.89
CA GLU A 83 -14.92 7.61 0.03
C GLU A 83 -14.42 8.35 -1.21
N VAL A 84 -14.85 7.88 -2.38
CA VAL A 84 -14.67 8.63 -3.62
C VAL A 84 -15.67 9.77 -3.59
N ILE A 85 -15.28 10.89 -2.97
CA ILE A 85 -16.10 12.09 -2.98
C ILE A 85 -15.98 12.69 -4.39
N ASN A 86 -16.88 12.30 -5.29
CA ASN A 86 -17.04 12.92 -6.61
C ASN A 86 -17.73 14.29 -6.47
N THR A 87 -17.11 15.20 -5.73
CA THR A 87 -17.50 16.62 -5.72
C THR A 87 -16.39 17.41 -6.42
N PRO A 88 -16.65 18.02 -7.58
CA PRO A 88 -15.62 18.68 -8.40
C PRO A 88 -14.93 19.88 -7.73
N ASP A 89 -15.34 20.29 -6.53
CA ASP A 89 -14.88 21.51 -5.83
C ASP A 89 -14.28 21.28 -4.43
N LEU A 90 -13.92 20.05 -4.04
CA LEU A 90 -13.30 19.82 -2.73
C LEU A 90 -11.93 19.14 -2.85
N GLU A 91 -10.87 19.91 -2.57
CA GLU A 91 -9.53 19.38 -2.32
C GLU A 91 -9.57 18.46 -1.08
N ILE A 92 -9.04 17.24 -1.24
CA ILE A 92 -8.98 16.23 -0.18
C ILE A 92 -8.01 16.72 0.90
N VAL A 93 -8.54 17.20 2.02
CA VAL A 93 -7.75 17.43 3.25
C VAL A 93 -7.52 16.07 3.91
N VAL A 94 -6.33 15.50 3.72
CA VAL A 94 -5.91 14.29 4.44
C VAL A 94 -5.89 14.61 5.93
N ALA A 95 -6.81 14.01 6.69
CA ALA A 95 -6.79 14.06 8.15
C ALA A 95 -5.57 13.27 8.65
N VAL A 96 -4.47 13.97 8.91
CA VAL A 96 -3.33 13.42 9.65
C VAL A 96 -3.74 13.41 11.13
N ASN A 97 -4.10 12.23 11.65
CA ASN A 97 -4.15 12.03 13.09
C ASN A 97 -2.72 12.10 13.64
N VAL A 98 -2.28 13.31 14.00
CA VAL A 98 -1.09 13.52 14.81
C VAL A 98 -1.43 13.04 16.22
N SER A 99 -1.05 11.81 16.58
CA SER A 99 -1.02 11.46 18.00
C SER A 99 0.18 12.17 18.61
N HIS A 100 -0.06 13.26 19.34
CA HIS A 100 0.92 13.80 20.27
C HIS A 100 1.30 12.69 21.25
N ARG A 101 2.53 12.17 21.11
CA ARG A 101 3.15 11.38 22.17
C ARG A 101 3.65 12.39 23.18
N GLY A 102 2.98 12.43 24.33
CA GLY A 102 3.40 13.26 25.47
C GLY A 102 4.85 12.99 25.82
N GLU A 103 5.58 14.08 26.02
CA GLU A 103 6.92 14.10 26.60
C GLU A 103 6.84 13.61 28.06
N GLU A 104 7.75 12.71 28.43
CA GLU A 104 8.33 12.64 29.78
C GLU A 104 9.85 12.78 29.63
#